data_AF-A0A438H0T8-F1
#
_entry.id   AF-A0A438H0T8-F1
#
_cell.length_a   1.000
_cell.length_b   1.000
_cell.length_c   1.000
_cell.angle_alpha   90.00
_cell.angle_beta   90.00
_cell.angle_gamma   90.00
#
_symmetry.space_group_name_H-M   'P 1'
#
loop_
_entity.id
_entity.type
_entity.pdbx_description
1 polymer ?
#
loop_
_entity_poly.entity_id
_entity_poly.type
_entity_poly.pdbx_seq_one_letter_code
_entity_poly.pdbx_strand_id
1 'polypeptide(L)' 'MGLVVFTLPILCSSSILDHVAASTYYSIENFRAHLDQSLNRGEGFATSVRSCTKSCMLEFDQGCAGNVIFLN' A
#
# COMPACT_ATOMS: atom_id res chain seq x y z
N MET A 1 16.64 -36.59 -5.48
CA MET A 1 15.63 -35.63 -5.99
C MET A 1 15.14 -34.81 -4.82
N GLY A 2 15.85 -33.74 -4.48
CA GLY A 2 15.57 -32.91 -3.30
C GLY A 2 15.34 -31.48 -3.74
N LEU A 3 14.08 -31.12 -4.03
CA LEU A 3 13.69 -29.75 -4.37
C LEU A 3 12.22 -29.52 -4.00
N VAL A 4 11.85 -29.66 -2.73
CA VAL A 4 10.51 -29.25 -2.23
C VAL A 4 10.53 -28.59 -0.85
N VAL A 5 11.68 -28.43 -0.19
CA VAL A 5 11.78 -27.87 1.18
C VAL A 5 12.26 -26.42 1.23
N PHE A 6 12.80 -25.86 0.14
CA PHE A 6 13.25 -24.46 0.09
C PHE A 6 12.27 -23.50 -0.63
N THR A 7 11.22 -24.03 -1.25
CA THR A 7 10.26 -23.24 -2.03
C THR A 7 9.28 -22.45 -1.15
N LEU A 8 8.93 -22.94 0.04
CA LEU A 8 8.02 -22.23 0.97
C LEU A 8 8.52 -20.84 1.43
N PRO A 9 9.74 -20.69 1.98
CA PRO A 9 10.21 -19.38 2.45
C PRO A 9 10.45 -18.38 1.31
N ILE A 10 10.84 -18.88 0.12
CA ILE A 10 11.09 -18.04 -1.07
C ILE A 10 9.76 -17.52 -1.66
N LEU A 11 8.71 -18.35 -1.72
CA LEU A 11 7.37 -17.90 -2.13
C LEU A 11 6.75 -16.90 -1.14
N CYS A 12 6.96 -17.10 0.16
CA CYS A 12 6.46 -16.18 1.19
C CYS A 12 7.09 -14.79 1.07
N SER A 13 8.39 -14.75 0.77
CA SER A 13 9.14 -13.51 0.53
C SER A 13 8.65 -12.76 -0.73
N SER A 14 8.38 -13.50 -1.82
CA SER A 14 7.85 -12.91 -3.06
C SER A 14 6.44 -12.37 -2.87
N SER A 15 5.54 -13.14 -2.23
CA SER A 15 4.15 -12.72 -2.00
C SER A 15 4.03 -11.46 -1.13
N ILE A 16 4.90 -11.28 -0.13
CA ILE A 16 4.89 -10.07 0.70
C ILE A 16 5.41 -8.87 -0.12
N LEU A 17 6.45 -9.07 -0.93
CA LEU A 17 6.97 -8.02 -1.81
C LEU A 17 5.94 -7.60 -2.86
N ASP A 18 5.26 -8.57 -3.48
CA ASP A 18 4.18 -8.34 -4.45
C ASP A 18 2.98 -7.62 -3.80
N HIS A 19 2.63 -7.98 -2.55
CA HIS A 19 1.58 -7.30 -1.78
C HIS A 19 1.97 -5.84 -1.47
N VAL A 20 3.17 -5.62 -0.94
CA VAL A 20 3.67 -4.27 -0.64
C VAL A 20 3.73 -3.42 -1.90
N ALA A 21 4.17 -3.98 -3.03
CA ALA A 21 4.21 -3.27 -4.31
C ALA A 21 2.80 -2.90 -4.80
N ALA A 22 1.85 -3.82 -4.72
CA ALA A 22 0.45 -3.58 -5.09
C ALA A 22 -0.21 -2.53 -4.18
N SER A 23 -0.02 -2.63 -2.86
CA SER A 23 -0.51 -1.64 -1.90
C SER A 23 0.13 -0.27 -2.12
N THR A 24 1.42 -0.22 -2.44
CA THR A 24 2.13 1.05 -2.73
C THR A 24 1.55 1.71 -3.97
N TYR A 25 1.38 0.93 -5.05
CA TYR A 25 0.80 1.44 -6.29
C TYR A 25 -0.62 1.97 -6.07
N TYR A 26 -1.45 1.23 -5.35
CA TYR A 26 -2.81 1.65 -5.01
C TYR A 26 -2.84 2.96 -4.22
N SER A 27 -2.01 3.10 -3.19
CA SER A 27 -1.94 4.32 -2.37
C SER A 27 -1.42 5.53 -3.15
N ILE A 28 -0.52 5.34 -4.13
CA ILE A 28 -0.04 6.42 -5.00
C ILE A 28 -1.16 6.89 -5.94
N GLU A 29 -1.90 5.97 -6.57
CA GLU A 29 -3.02 6.33 -7.43
C GLU A 29 -4.12 7.05 -6.64
N ASN A 30 -4.43 6.58 -5.42
CA ASN A 30 -5.40 7.23 -4.55
C ASN A 30 -4.93 8.63 -4.11
N PHE A 31 -3.64 8.78 -3.79
CA PHE A 31 -3.04 10.08 -3.48
C PHE A 31 -3.22 11.05 -4.63
N ARG A 32 -2.94 10.62 -5.86
CA ARG A 32 -3.09 11.44 -7.06
C ARG A 32 -4.54 11.86 -7.28
N ALA A 33 -5.49 10.94 -7.13
CA ALA A 33 -6.92 11.22 -7.27
C ALA A 33 -7.42 12.22 -6.21
N HIS A 34 -7.06 12.02 -4.94
CA HIS A 34 -7.41 12.92 -3.85
C HIS A 34 -6.77 14.30 -4.00
N LEU A 35 -5.50 14.35 -4.43
CA LEU A 35 -4.80 15.61 -4.67
C LEU A 35 -5.48 16.41 -5.79
N ASP A 36 -5.77 15.77 -6.93
CA ASP A 36 -6.47 16.40 -8.05
C ASP A 36 -7.83 16.95 -7.61
N GLN A 37 -8.61 16.16 -6.87
CA GLN A 37 -9.91 16.58 -6.37
C GLN A 37 -9.80 17.77 -5.39
N SER A 38 -8.84 17.74 -4.47
CA SER A 38 -8.62 18.79 -3.47
C SER A 38 -8.17 20.09 -4.13
N LEU A 39 -7.26 20.03 -5.11
CA LEU A 39 -6.84 21.18 -5.90
C LEU A 39 -7.98 21.75 -6.76
N ASN A 40 -8.79 20.88 -7.39
CA ASN A 40 -9.97 21.30 -8.16
C ASN A 40 -11.04 21.97 -7.28
N ARG A 41 -11.05 21.72 -5.97
CA ARG A 41 -11.90 22.43 -4.98
C ARG A 41 -11.29 23.76 -4.51
N GLY A 42 -10.11 24.12 -4.99
CA GLY A 42 -9.41 25.35 -4.61
C GLY A 42 -8.68 25.27 -3.27
N GLU A 43 -8.45 24.06 -2.72
CA GLU A 43 -7.59 23.92 -1.55
C GLU A 43 -6.13 24.28 -1.89
N GLY A 44 -5.42 24.86 -0.93
CA GLY A 44 -4.02 25.25 -1.11
C GLY A 44 -3.11 24.02 -1.23
N PHE A 45 -2.21 24.03 -2.22
CA PHE A 45 -1.33 22.90 -2.57
C PHE A 45 -0.65 22.24 -1.36
N ALA A 46 -0.02 23.02 -0.48
CA ALA A 46 0.68 22.48 0.70
C ALA A 46 -0.29 21.77 1.67
N THR A 47 -1.50 22.30 1.83
CA THR A 47 -2.55 21.69 2.65
C THR A 47 -3.07 20.41 2.00
N SER A 48 -3.38 20.45 0.71
CA SER A 48 -3.86 19.30 -0.06
C SER A 48 -2.87 18.15 -0.03
N VAL A 49 -1.59 18.40 -0.34
CA VAL A 49 -0.52 17.39 -0.29
C VAL A 49 -0.42 16.79 1.11
N ARG A 50 -0.35 17.62 2.16
CA ARG A 50 -0.22 17.13 3.53
C ARG A 50 -1.40 16.23 3.94
N SER A 51 -2.62 16.65 3.64
CA SER A 51 -3.83 15.89 3.96
C SER A 51 -3.90 14.58 3.17
N CYS A 52 -3.62 14.62 1.86
CA CYS A 52 -3.63 13.44 1.01
C CYS A 52 -2.55 12.43 1.44
N THR A 53 -1.33 12.88 1.70
CA THR A 53 -0.24 12.00 2.19
C THR A 53 -0.64 11.31 3.49
N LYS A 54 -1.21 12.05 4.45
CA LYS A 54 -1.64 11.47 5.72
C LYS A 54 -2.73 10.41 5.52
N SER A 55 -3.72 10.68 4.68
CA SER A 55 -4.82 9.74 4.43
C SER A 55 -4.32 8.48 3.72
N CYS A 56 -3.57 8.62 2.62
CA CYS A 56 -3.14 7.48 1.81
C CYS A 56 -2.09 6.61 2.50
N MET A 57 -1.24 7.18 3.36
CA MET A 57 -0.31 6.41 4.20
C MET A 57 -1.04 5.61 5.28
N LEU A 58 -2.12 6.15 5.86
CA LEU A 58 -2.92 5.41 6.84
C LEU A 58 -3.63 4.21 6.19
N GLU A 59 -4.18 4.40 4.99
CA GLU A 59 -4.76 3.31 4.20
C GLU A 59 -3.72 2.25 3.81
N PHE A 60 -2.53 2.69 3.42
CA PHE A 60 -1.39 1.80 3.12
C PHE A 60 -1.01 0.94 4.32
N ASP A 61 -0.78 1.57 5.48
CA ASP A 61 -0.39 0.88 6.71
C ASP A 61 -1.46 -0.14 7.14
N GLN A 62 -2.73 0.23 7.01
CA GLN A 62 -3.85 -0.66 7.32
C GLN A 62 -3.95 -1.84 6.34
N GLY A 63 -3.69 -1.62 5.05
CA GLY A 63 -3.63 -2.67 4.03
C GLY A 63 -2.46 -3.64 4.22
N CYS A 64 -1.34 -3.17 4.78
CA CYS A 64 -0.23 -4.03 5.16
C CYS A 64 -0.50 -4.79 6.48
N ALA A 65 -1.18 -4.16 7.44
CA ALA A 65 -1.55 -4.80 8.71
C ALA A 65 -2.65 -5.88 8.55
N GLY A 66 -3.54 -5.73 7.56
CA GLY A 66 -4.62 -6.68 7.27
C GLY A 66 -4.17 -8.05 6.73
N ASN A 67 -2.89 -8.22 6.39
CA ASN A 67 -2.33 -9.51 5.94
C ASN A 67 -1.70 -10.34 7.07
N VAL A 68 -1.83 -9.91 8.33
CA VAL A 68 -1.60 -10.82 9.47
C VAL A 68 -2.81 -11.74 9.58
N ILE A 69 -2.89 -12.71 8.68
CA ILE A 69 -3.81 -13.84 8.82
C ILE A 69 -3.46 -14.48 10.16
N PHE A 70 -4.35 -14.31 11.13
CA PHE A 70 -4.37 -15.13 12.33
C PHE A 70 -4.44 -16.58 11.85
N LEU A 71 -3.31 -17.28 11.87
CA LEU A 71 -3.26 -18.74 11.83
C LEU A 71 -3.94 -19.21 13.12
N ASN A 72 -5.27 -19.40 13.05
CA ASN A 72 -5.98 -20.28 13.96
C ASN A 72 -6.33 -21.56 13.20
#